data_AF-A0A6I4NMI3-F1
#
_entry.id   AF-A0A6I4NMI3-F1
#
_cell.length_a   1.000
_cell.length_b   1.000
_cell.length_c   1.000
_cell.angle_alpha   90.00
_cell.angle_beta   90.00
_cell.angle_gamma   90.00
#
_symmetry.space_group_name_H-M   'P 1'
#
loop_
_entity.id
_entity.type
_entity.pdbx_description
1 polymer ?
#
loop_
_entity_poly.entity_id
_entity_poly.type
_entity_poly.pdbx_seq_one_letter_code
_entity_poly.pdbx_strand_id
1 'polypeptide(L)'
;MPAVRTALGAAAALLCGVALGTGPSPASASAADAQAGAGAGAGTGAGCGYPYVCFYIGETESGRFKDITSGWQLLGPSKGAEYAVNTRRDDGAKLHFTNGRTRCVAPGESKLLVPIGTVDKIRIMDSPQCRP
;
A
#
# COMPACT_ATOMS: atom_id res chain seq x y z
N MET A 1 10.22 -28.66 -18.44
CA MET A 1 10.38 -27.28 -18.98
C MET A 1 9.16 -26.95 -19.83
N PRO A 2 8.08 -26.37 -19.27
CA PRO A 2 6.96 -25.91 -20.08
C PRO A 2 7.24 -24.51 -20.66
N ALA A 3 6.91 -24.39 -21.93
CA ALA A 3 7.26 -23.32 -22.84
C ALA A 3 6.50 -22.01 -22.58
N VAL A 4 7.24 -20.91 -22.73
CA VAL A 4 6.76 -19.53 -22.94
C VAL A 4 5.74 -19.50 -24.09
N ARG A 5 4.58 -18.89 -23.83
CA ARG A 5 3.64 -18.43 -24.86
C ARG A 5 3.38 -16.94 -24.68
N THR A 6 4.14 -16.18 -25.44
CA THR A 6 4.00 -14.74 -25.70
C THR A 6 2.66 -14.47 -26.35
N ALA A 7 1.79 -13.69 -25.70
CA ALA A 7 0.58 -13.16 -26.32
C ALA A 7 0.86 -11.72 -26.79
N LEU A 8 1.15 -11.58 -28.08
CA LEU A 8 1.15 -10.32 -28.82
C LEU A 8 -0.29 -10.06 -29.25
N GLY A 9 -0.97 -9.10 -28.63
CA GLY A 9 -2.30 -8.63 -29.02
C GLY A 9 -2.23 -7.18 -29.49
N ALA A 10 -2.02 -6.99 -30.80
CA ALA A 10 -2.11 -5.70 -31.47
C ALA A 10 -3.33 -5.70 -32.41
N ALA A 11 -4.27 -4.78 -32.19
CA ALA A 11 -5.18 -4.27 -33.23
C ALA A 11 -6.03 -3.12 -32.65
N ALA A 12 -5.57 -1.88 -32.83
CA ALA A 12 -6.41 -0.70 -32.62
C ALA A 12 -6.00 0.41 -33.60
N ALA A 13 -6.59 0.37 -34.79
CA ALA A 13 -6.68 1.45 -35.77
C ALA A 13 -7.75 0.96 -36.76
N LEU A 14 -8.81 1.67 -37.12
CA LEU A 14 -8.94 3.02 -37.65
C LEU A 14 -10.45 3.25 -37.74
N LEU A 15 -10.99 4.43 -37.44
CA LEU A 15 -12.18 4.95 -38.13
C LEU A 15 -12.21 6.47 -37.99
N CYS A 16 -12.11 7.12 -39.16
CA CYS A 16 -12.16 8.56 -39.38
C CYS A 16 -13.48 9.17 -38.89
N GLY A 17 -13.37 10.38 -38.35
CA GLY A 17 -14.52 11.26 -38.10
C GLY A 17 -14.04 12.67 -37.79
N VAL A 18 -13.53 13.39 -38.79
CA VAL A 18 -13.18 14.82 -38.70
C VAL A 18 -14.45 15.66 -38.75
N ALA A 19 -14.84 16.26 -37.63
CA ALA A 19 -15.86 17.29 -37.57
C ALA A 19 -15.17 18.67 -37.43
N LEU A 20 -15.37 19.52 -38.44
CA LEU A 20 -14.96 20.93 -38.47
C LEU A 20 -15.90 21.73 -37.55
N GLY A 21 -15.38 22.22 -36.43
CA GLY A 21 -16.08 23.12 -35.52
C GLY A 21 -15.21 24.33 -35.18
N THR A 22 -15.57 25.49 -35.70
CA THR A 22 -15.00 26.80 -35.38
C THR A 22 -15.46 27.27 -33.99
N GLY A 23 -14.53 27.40 -33.04
CA GLY A 23 -14.79 27.92 -31.70
C GLY A 23 -13.55 28.63 -31.11
N PRO A 24 -13.73 29.63 -30.22
CA PRO A 24 -12.69 30.57 -29.81
C PRO A 24 -11.69 29.97 -28.81
N SER A 25 -10.46 30.48 -28.85
CA SER A 25 -9.29 30.07 -28.05
C SER A 25 -9.53 29.98 -26.54
N PRO A 26 -9.31 28.81 -25.90
CA PRO A 26 -9.02 28.73 -24.49
C PRO A 26 -7.51 28.72 -24.25
N ALA A 27 -7.10 29.49 -23.24
CA ALA A 27 -5.74 29.63 -22.75
C ALA A 27 -5.08 28.28 -22.42
N SER A 28 -3.78 28.20 -22.70
CA SER A 28 -2.89 27.12 -22.30
C SER A 28 -2.88 26.98 -20.78
N ALA A 29 -3.53 25.95 -20.25
CA ALA A 29 -3.33 25.51 -18.88
C ALA A 29 -2.28 24.39 -18.89
N SER A 30 -1.10 24.74 -18.39
CA SER A 30 0.07 23.90 -18.26
C SER A 30 -0.25 22.59 -17.52
N ALA A 31 0.43 21.53 -17.96
CA ALA A 31 0.47 20.23 -17.32
C ALA A 31 0.62 20.37 -15.80
N ALA A 32 -0.38 19.93 -15.05
CA ALA A 32 -0.18 19.61 -13.65
C ALA A 32 0.50 18.25 -13.62
N ASP A 33 1.80 18.27 -13.35
CA ASP A 33 2.62 17.14 -12.96
C ASP A 33 1.83 16.20 -12.04
N ALA A 34 1.46 15.05 -12.57
CA ALA A 34 1.14 13.89 -11.75
C ALA A 34 2.45 13.49 -11.09
N GLN A 35 2.73 14.10 -9.94
CA GLN A 35 3.82 13.74 -9.06
C GLN A 35 3.51 12.34 -8.55
N ALA A 36 3.89 11.34 -9.34
CA ALA A 36 3.96 9.95 -8.94
C ALA A 36 4.99 9.90 -7.81
N GLY A 37 4.49 10.01 -6.57
CA GLY A 37 5.25 9.65 -5.40
C GLY A 37 5.60 8.18 -5.51
N ALA A 38 6.72 7.88 -6.15
CA ALA A 38 7.40 6.60 -6.05
C ALA A 38 7.94 6.49 -4.62
N GLY A 39 7.06 6.12 -3.70
CA GLY A 39 7.44 5.61 -2.39
C GLY A 39 8.08 4.24 -2.59
N ALA A 40 9.41 4.23 -2.69
CA ALA A 40 10.21 3.03 -2.73
C ALA A 40 10.04 2.25 -1.43
N GLY A 41 9.40 1.07 -1.53
CA GLY A 41 9.17 0.19 -0.39
C GLY A 41 8.35 -1.05 -0.74
N ALA A 42 8.50 -1.60 -1.95
CA ALA A 42 7.88 -2.87 -2.35
C ALA A 42 8.53 -4.04 -1.58
N GLY A 43 8.15 -4.21 -0.32
CA GLY A 43 8.20 -5.51 0.32
C GLY A 43 7.23 -6.42 -0.40
N THR A 44 7.61 -7.68 -0.58
CA THR A 44 6.94 -8.77 -1.31
C THR A 44 5.56 -9.19 -0.75
N GLY A 45 4.74 -8.25 -0.28
CA GLY A 45 3.32 -8.46 -0.01
C GLY A 45 2.54 -8.42 -1.32
N ALA A 46 2.59 -9.50 -2.10
CA ALA A 46 1.72 -9.67 -3.25
C ALA A 46 0.25 -9.66 -2.77
N GLY A 47 -0.40 -8.49 -2.77
CA GLY A 47 -1.83 -8.38 -2.51
C GLY A 47 -2.29 -7.34 -1.49
N CYS A 48 -1.39 -6.65 -0.75
CA CYS A 48 -1.88 -5.60 0.15
C CYS A 48 -2.41 -4.42 -0.66
N GLY A 49 -3.74 -4.25 -0.68
CA GLY A 49 -4.39 -3.15 -1.36
C GLY A 49 -4.43 -1.89 -0.51
N TYR A 50 -4.42 -0.71 -1.13
CA TYR A 50 -4.75 0.54 -0.46
C TYR A 50 -6.23 0.53 0.01
N PRO A 51 -6.58 1.03 1.20
CA PRO A 51 -5.75 1.66 2.25
C PRO A 51 -5.48 0.73 3.45
N TYR A 52 -5.06 -0.52 3.22
CA TYR A 52 -4.89 -1.50 4.28
C TYR A 52 -3.46 -1.54 4.85
N VAL A 53 -3.38 -1.95 6.11
CA VAL A 53 -2.16 -2.44 6.73
C VAL A 53 -2.28 -3.95 6.81
N CYS A 54 -1.43 -4.67 6.08
CA CYS A 54 -1.50 -6.12 5.96
C CYS A 54 -0.34 -6.78 6.73
N PHE A 55 -0.63 -7.95 7.29
CA PHE A 55 0.30 -8.78 8.04
C PHE A 55 0.47 -10.11 7.33
N TYR A 56 1.68 -10.67 7.39
CA TYR A 56 2.04 -11.86 6.64
C TYR A 56 2.83 -12.85 7.47
N ILE A 57 2.65 -14.14 7.16
CA ILE A 57 3.47 -15.26 7.63
C ILE A 57 3.98 -15.97 6.37
N GLY A 58 5.28 -15.95 6.13
CA GLY A 58 5.82 -16.22 4.80
C GLY A 58 5.13 -15.33 3.76
N GLU A 59 4.77 -15.88 2.61
CA GLU A 59 4.13 -15.12 1.52
C GLU A 59 2.60 -14.98 1.67
N THR A 60 2.01 -15.51 2.75
CA THR A 60 0.55 -15.55 2.94
C THR A 60 0.08 -14.40 3.82
N GLU A 61 -0.90 -13.62 3.34
CA GLU A 61 -1.57 -12.60 4.16
C GLU A 61 -2.34 -13.29 5.30
N SER A 62 -1.93 -13.02 6.55
CA SER A 62 -2.59 -13.55 7.74
C SER A 62 -3.72 -12.66 8.24
N GLY A 63 -3.75 -11.38 7.81
CA GLY A 63 -4.78 -10.42 8.19
C GLY A 63 -4.49 -8.98 7.78
N ARG A 64 -5.53 -8.15 7.84
CA ARG A 64 -5.49 -6.75 7.38
C ARG A 64 -6.35 -5.85 8.23
N PHE A 65 -5.92 -4.59 8.35
CA PHE A 65 -6.55 -3.57 9.18
C PHE A 65 -6.69 -2.27 8.39
N LYS A 66 -7.79 -1.55 8.59
CA LYS A 66 -8.08 -0.29 7.89
C LYS A 66 -8.51 0.83 8.82
N ASP A 67 -9.07 0.54 9.98
CA ASP A 67 -9.69 1.60 10.77
C ASP A 67 -8.66 2.30 11.65
N ILE A 68 -8.67 3.63 11.62
CA ILE A 68 -7.93 4.47 12.56
C ILE A 68 -8.61 4.34 13.92
N THR A 69 -7.82 4.04 14.96
CA THR A 69 -8.36 3.82 16.29
C THR A 69 -7.62 4.62 17.35
N SER A 70 -8.37 5.08 18.37
CA SER A 70 -7.78 5.70 19.56
C SER A 70 -7.04 4.68 20.44
N GLY A 71 -7.40 3.40 20.34
CA GLY A 71 -6.79 2.30 21.08
C GLY A 71 -6.13 1.23 20.21
N TRP A 72 -5.60 0.20 20.86
CA TRP A 72 -5.01 -0.98 20.22
C TRP A 72 -6.09 -1.94 19.72
N GLN A 73 -5.92 -2.43 18.49
CA GLN A 73 -6.69 -3.51 17.89
C GLN A 73 -5.87 -4.81 17.99
N LEU A 74 -6.51 -5.92 18.36
CA LEU A 74 -5.86 -7.22 18.48
C LEU A 74 -5.63 -7.83 17.11
N LEU A 75 -4.46 -8.44 16.90
CA LEU A 75 -4.15 -9.11 15.63
C LEU A 75 -4.84 -10.46 15.44
N GLY A 76 -5.31 -11.09 16.53
CA GLY A 76 -5.98 -12.39 16.48
C GLY A 76 -5.11 -13.44 15.77
N PRO A 77 -5.59 -14.08 14.69
CA PRO A 77 -4.82 -15.05 13.91
C PRO A 77 -3.52 -14.50 13.30
N SER A 78 -3.40 -13.18 13.11
CA SER A 78 -2.18 -12.53 12.61
C SER A 78 -1.12 -12.29 13.69
N LYS A 79 -1.37 -12.69 14.94
CA LYS A 79 -0.37 -12.60 16.00
C LYS A 79 0.88 -13.39 15.61
N GLY A 80 2.04 -12.77 15.71
CA GLY A 80 3.31 -13.37 15.31
C GLY A 80 3.63 -13.28 13.81
N ALA A 81 2.92 -12.43 13.07
CA ALA A 81 3.28 -12.10 11.70
C ALA A 81 4.76 -11.71 11.57
N GLU A 82 5.37 -12.14 10.48
CA GLU A 82 6.81 -12.00 10.19
C GLU A 82 7.14 -10.66 9.57
N TYR A 83 6.23 -10.11 8.75
CA TYR A 83 6.32 -8.75 8.24
C TYR A 83 4.94 -8.06 8.18
N ALA A 84 4.97 -6.72 8.20
CA ALA A 84 3.81 -5.87 7.99
C ALA A 84 4.05 -4.89 6.84
N VAL A 85 3.00 -4.61 6.08
CA VAL A 85 2.99 -3.67 4.95
C VAL A 85 1.94 -2.61 5.22
N ASN A 86 2.34 -1.35 5.26
CA ASN A 86 1.41 -0.22 5.37
C ASN A 86 1.29 0.45 3.99
N THR A 87 0.16 0.23 3.31
CA THR A 87 -0.07 0.82 1.99
C THR A 87 -0.62 2.24 2.04
N ARG A 88 -0.98 2.73 3.24
CA ARG A 88 -1.54 4.08 3.43
C ARG A 88 -0.53 5.15 3.05
N ARG A 89 -1.00 6.39 2.85
CA ARG A 89 -0.20 7.50 2.32
C ARG A 89 0.20 8.54 3.37
N ASP A 90 -0.59 8.67 4.41
CA ASP A 90 -0.50 9.70 5.45
C ASP A 90 -0.60 9.11 6.87
N ASP A 91 -1.24 7.95 7.01
CA ASP A 91 -1.40 7.27 8.30
C ASP A 91 -0.28 6.27 8.62
N GLY A 92 0.23 6.34 9.84
CA GLY A 92 1.18 5.38 10.39
C GLY A 92 0.48 4.22 11.08
N ALA A 93 1.08 3.02 10.97
CA ALA A 93 0.65 1.85 11.72
C ALA A 93 1.60 1.61 12.90
N LYS A 94 1.14 1.90 14.11
CA LYS A 94 1.90 1.59 15.33
C LYS A 94 1.65 0.13 15.69
N LEU A 95 2.70 -0.65 15.79
CA LEU A 95 2.67 -2.06 16.18
C LEU A 95 3.09 -2.19 17.64
N HIS A 96 2.47 -3.11 18.35
CA HIS A 96 2.83 -3.54 19.70
C HIS A 96 3.29 -5.00 19.65
N PHE A 97 4.27 -5.31 20.50
CA PHE A 97 4.85 -6.63 20.62
C PHE A 97 4.61 -7.18 22.02
N THR A 98 4.55 -8.50 22.16
CA THR A 98 4.34 -9.18 23.46
C THR A 98 5.42 -8.86 24.49
N ASN A 99 6.60 -8.41 24.05
CA ASN A 99 7.69 -7.95 24.92
C ASN A 99 7.59 -6.47 25.33
N GLY A 100 6.47 -5.80 25.05
CA GLY A 100 6.22 -4.40 25.41
C GLY A 100 6.85 -3.36 24.47
N ARG A 101 7.61 -3.80 23.46
CA ARG A 101 8.17 -2.88 22.45
C ARG A 101 7.08 -2.38 21.51
N THR A 102 7.35 -1.26 20.85
CA THR A 102 6.51 -0.76 19.75
C THR A 102 7.34 -0.43 18.52
N ARG A 103 6.72 -0.48 17.34
CA ARG A 103 7.34 -0.11 16.07
C ARG A 103 6.33 0.63 15.22
N CYS A 104 6.72 1.78 14.66
CA CYS A 104 5.93 2.42 13.61
C CYS A 104 6.28 1.81 12.25
N VAL A 105 5.25 1.55 11.45
CA VAL A 105 5.36 1.29 10.01
C VAL A 105 4.83 2.55 9.32
N ALA A 106 5.73 3.34 8.74
CA ALA A 106 5.34 4.60 8.11
C ALA A 106 4.53 4.34 6.83
N PRO A 107 3.84 5.35 6.28
CA PRO A 107 3.12 5.24 5.01
C PRO A 107 3.99 4.68 3.89
N GLY A 108 3.46 3.73 3.12
CA GLY A 108 4.15 3.07 2.00
C GLY A 108 5.30 2.14 2.40
N GLU A 109 5.52 1.90 3.70
CA GLU A 109 6.63 1.06 4.15
C GLU A 109 6.22 -0.40 4.41
N SER A 110 7.22 -1.27 4.28
CA SER A 110 7.18 -2.65 4.77
C SER A 110 8.22 -2.84 5.88
N LYS A 111 7.91 -3.60 6.94
CA LYS A 111 8.85 -3.89 8.03
C LYS A 111 8.88 -5.38 8.37
N LEU A 112 10.09 -5.93 8.50
CA LEU A 112 10.34 -7.23 9.11
C LEU A 112 10.18 -7.11 10.64
N LEU A 113 9.37 -7.99 11.22
CA LEU A 113 8.96 -7.96 12.62
C LEU A 113 9.69 -9.01 13.47
N VAL A 114 10.14 -10.10 12.86
CA VAL A 114 10.83 -11.22 13.54
C VAL A 114 11.99 -10.77 14.45
N PRO A 115 12.87 -9.84 14.06
CA PRO A 115 13.97 -9.38 14.93
C PRO A 115 13.52 -8.58 16.16
N ILE A 116 12.26 -8.12 16.19
CA ILE A 116 11.71 -7.30 17.27
C ILE A 116 11.00 -8.17 18.31
N GLY A 117 10.28 -9.20 17.86
CA GLY A 117 9.55 -10.16 18.68
C GLY A 117 8.19 -10.54 18.07
N THR A 118 7.32 -11.15 18.88
CA THR A 118 5.96 -11.50 18.47
C THR A 118 5.06 -10.27 18.48
N VAL A 119 4.62 -9.82 17.31
CA VAL A 119 3.61 -8.75 17.19
C VAL A 119 2.24 -9.26 17.65
N ASP A 120 1.51 -8.48 18.44
CA ASP A 120 0.19 -8.89 18.98
C ASP A 120 -0.91 -7.85 18.79
N LYS A 121 -0.58 -6.58 18.59
CA LYS A 121 -1.57 -5.50 18.39
C LYS A 121 -1.11 -4.48 17.35
N ILE A 122 -2.09 -3.79 16.78
CA ILE A 122 -1.91 -2.66 15.87
C ILE A 122 -2.77 -1.48 16.33
N ARG A 123 -2.27 -0.27 16.12
CA ARG A 123 -3.04 0.97 16.19
C ARG A 123 -2.70 1.80 14.96
N ILE A 124 -3.66 1.94 14.06
CA ILE A 124 -3.54 2.86 12.92
C ILE A 124 -3.84 4.26 13.45
N MET A 125 -2.96 5.20 13.11
CA MET A 125 -2.97 6.56 13.62
C MET A 125 -2.97 7.56 12.46
N ASP A 126 -3.70 8.65 12.63
CA ASP A 126 -3.65 9.85 11.78
C ASP A 126 -2.35 10.63 12.05
N SER A 127 -1.22 9.97 11.83
CA SER A 127 0.14 10.47 12.04
C SER A 127 1.12 9.55 11.32
N PRO A 128 1.87 10.03 10.32
CA PRO A 128 2.78 9.19 9.52
C PRO A 128 3.94 8.63 10.34
N GLN A 129 4.25 9.25 11.49
CA GLN A 129 5.34 8.87 12.38
C GLN A 129 4.86 8.15 13.65
N CYS A 130 3.57 7.81 13.73
CA CYS A 130 2.94 7.20 14.90
C CYS A 130 3.19 7.99 16.21
N ARG A 131 3.26 9.32 16.12
CA ARG A 131 3.38 10.21 17.28
C ARG A 131 1.97 10.51 17.82
N PRO A 132 1.81 10.60 19.15
CA PRO A 132 0.56 11.03 19.77
C PRO A 132 0.18 12.46 19.36
#